data_AF-A0AAN7SVT8-F1
#
_entry.id   AF-A0AAN7SVT8-F1
#
_cell.length_a   1.000
_cell.length_b   1.000
_cell.length_c   1.000
_cell.angle_alpha   90.00
_cell.angle_beta   90.00
_cell.angle_gamma   90.00
#
_symmetry.space_group_name_H-M   'P 1'
#
loop_
_entity.id
_entity.type
_entity.pdbx_description
1 polymer ?
#
loop_
_entity_poly.entity_id
_entity_poly.type
_entity_poly.pdbx_seq_one_letter_code
_entity_poly.pdbx_strand_id
1 'polypeptide(L)'
;MAVCNLMAFIVFTLWPCMPPRLLSDETVAGDIGTIARSFGFTDTVHGTDGAVSVWTANKFCNQWAAMPSLHFGYSLLVGITIMTTPLAPQHRRARSVQIPFFNQSHPQLAPQVKLPPTRRLLCLLVGFLYPFTILIAIVSTANHFILDAVAGAMICAIGWRVNGVLLNLLPFEDWFLWCLRIHKPTFEAFETAELDTSDAGVNFGTRQSVQEL
;
A
#
# COMPACT_ATOMS: atom_id res chain seq x y z
N MET A 1 4.47 -5.50 6.70
CA MET A 1 4.56 -6.44 5.55
C MET A 1 4.92 -7.85 5.99
N ALA A 2 5.96 -8.06 6.82
CA ALA A 2 6.34 -9.40 7.29
C ALA A 2 5.20 -10.17 8.00
N VAL A 3 4.46 -9.50 8.90
CA VAL A 3 3.28 -10.10 9.58
C VAL A 3 2.20 -10.49 8.57
N CYS A 4 1.96 -9.68 7.54
CA CYS A 4 0.96 -9.98 6.50
C CYS A 4 1.35 -11.24 5.71
N ASN A 5 2.63 -11.39 5.34
CA ASN A 5 3.12 -12.59 4.67
C ASN A 5 2.99 -13.84 5.55
N LEU A 6 3.33 -13.73 6.84
CA LEU A 6 3.21 -14.83 7.79
C LEU A 6 1.74 -15.25 7.97
N MET A 7 0.85 -14.28 8.15
CA MET A 7 -0.60 -14.55 8.24
C MET A 7 -1.14 -15.14 6.94
N ALA A 8 -0.69 -14.64 5.80
CA ALA A 8 -1.08 -15.19 4.50
C ALA A 8 -0.64 -16.65 4.36
N PHE A 9 0.55 -17.00 4.84
CA PHE A 9 1.02 -18.38 4.88
C PHE A 9 0.15 -19.26 5.78
N ILE A 10 -0.23 -18.78 6.97
CA ILE A 10 -1.12 -19.52 7.89
C ILE A 10 -2.51 -19.74 7.26
N VAL A 11 -3.08 -18.71 6.63
CA VAL A 11 -4.39 -18.84 5.96
C VAL A 11 -4.30 -19.80 4.78
N PHE A 12 -3.22 -19.71 4.00
CA PHE A 12 -2.97 -20.61 2.88
C PHE A 12 -2.84 -22.08 3.32
N THR A 13 -2.17 -22.37 4.44
CA THR A 13 -2.05 -23.75 4.95
C THR A 13 -3.36 -24.29 5.51
N LEU A 14 -4.22 -23.44 6.08
CA LEU A 14 -5.51 -23.84 6.65
C LEU A 14 -6.62 -23.94 5.61
N TRP A 15 -6.59 -23.13 4.55
CA TRP A 15 -7.66 -23.04 3.56
C TRP A 15 -7.11 -22.79 2.14
N PRO A 16 -6.61 -23.84 1.45
CA PRO A 16 -6.17 -23.74 0.07
C PRO A 16 -7.38 -23.61 -0.87
N CYS A 17 -7.63 -22.40 -1.37
CA CYS A 17 -8.65 -22.17 -2.41
C CYS A 17 -8.10 -22.38 -3.82
N MET A 18 -8.87 -23.07 -4.65
CA MET A 18 -8.60 -23.25 -6.08
C MET A 18 -8.91 -21.95 -6.87
N PRO A 19 -8.03 -21.49 -7.79
CA PRO A 19 -8.29 -20.31 -8.62
C PRO A 19 -9.37 -20.52 -9.70
N PRO A 20 -10.08 -19.44 -10.12
CA PRO A 20 -11.17 -19.51 -11.10
C PRO A 20 -10.80 -20.14 -12.45
N ARG A 21 -9.58 -19.88 -12.96
CA ARG A 21 -9.09 -20.42 -14.24
C ARG A 21 -9.10 -21.95 -14.36
N LEU A 22 -9.08 -22.66 -13.23
CA LEU A 22 -9.08 -24.12 -13.20
C LEU A 22 -10.50 -24.72 -13.29
N LEU A 23 -11.56 -23.92 -13.19
CA LEU A 23 -12.94 -24.43 -13.30
C LEU A 23 -13.29 -24.89 -14.73
N SER A 24 -12.61 -24.36 -15.75
CA SER A 24 -12.83 -24.69 -17.16
C SER A 24 -11.95 -25.82 -17.68
N ASP A 25 -11.08 -26.42 -16.84
CA ASP A 25 -10.15 -27.45 -17.28
C ASP A 25 -10.87 -28.78 -17.58
N GLU A 26 -10.74 -29.30 -18.80
CA GLU A 26 -11.35 -30.55 -19.25
C GLU A 26 -10.61 -31.81 -18.75
N THR A 27 -9.37 -31.67 -18.27
CA THR A 27 -8.52 -32.80 -17.89
C THR A 27 -8.83 -33.37 -16.51
N VAL A 28 -9.58 -32.64 -15.66
CA VAL A 28 -9.93 -33.07 -14.30
C VAL A 28 -11.12 -34.07 -14.33
N ALA A 29 -10.84 -35.34 -14.09
CA ALA A 29 -11.85 -36.39 -14.00
C ALA A 29 -12.49 -36.49 -12.60
N GLY A 30 -13.78 -36.83 -12.54
CA GLY A 30 -14.54 -37.07 -11.30
C GLY A 30 -15.70 -36.11 -11.06
N ASP A 31 -16.50 -36.39 -10.02
CA ASP A 31 -17.71 -35.62 -9.66
C ASP A 31 -17.40 -34.14 -9.37
N ILE A 32 -16.22 -33.85 -8.84
CA ILE A 32 -15.77 -32.48 -8.56
C ILE A 32 -15.53 -31.72 -9.88
N GLY A 33 -15.02 -32.38 -10.91
CA GLY A 33 -14.79 -31.78 -12.22
C GLY A 33 -16.08 -31.54 -13.00
N THR A 34 -17.09 -32.41 -12.85
CA THR A 34 -18.41 -32.19 -13.46
C THR A 34 -19.16 -31.04 -12.77
N ILE A 35 -19.07 -30.94 -11.44
CA ILE A 35 -19.60 -29.80 -10.69
C ILE A 35 -18.86 -28.50 -11.07
N ALA A 36 -17.53 -28.51 -11.16
CA ALA A 36 -16.75 -27.33 -11.56
C ALA A 36 -17.15 -26.81 -12.95
N ARG A 37 -17.34 -27.71 -13.93
CA ARG A 37 -17.79 -27.34 -15.28
C ARG A 37 -19.25 -26.91 -15.34
N SER A 38 -20.10 -27.40 -14.42
CA SER A 38 -21.51 -27.01 -14.37
C SER A 38 -21.72 -25.51 -14.11
N PHE A 39 -20.72 -24.83 -13.54
CA PHE A 39 -20.75 -23.37 -13.37
C PHE A 39 -20.62 -22.58 -14.68
N GLY A 40 -20.31 -23.23 -15.81
CA GLY A 40 -20.29 -22.61 -17.14
C GLY A 40 -19.22 -21.53 -17.32
N PHE A 41 -18.17 -21.55 -16.50
CA PHE A 41 -17.08 -20.58 -16.58
C PHE A 41 -16.22 -20.86 -17.82
N THR A 42 -15.97 -19.83 -18.63
CA THR A 42 -15.08 -19.89 -19.79
C THR A 42 -13.94 -18.90 -19.59
N ASP A 43 -12.72 -19.40 -19.37
CA ASP A 43 -11.52 -18.55 -19.28
C ASP A 43 -11.05 -18.17 -20.69
N THR A 44 -11.18 -16.89 -21.05
CA THR A 44 -10.73 -16.35 -22.34
C THR A 44 -9.23 -16.04 -22.38
N VAL A 45 -8.55 -16.00 -21.23
CA VAL A 45 -7.14 -15.59 -21.11
C VAL A 45 -6.19 -16.80 -21.18
N HIS A 46 -6.54 -17.91 -20.52
CA HIS A 46 -5.72 -19.12 -20.45
C HIS A 46 -6.29 -20.32 -21.23
N GLY A 47 -7.10 -20.07 -22.28
CA GLY A 47 -7.67 -21.12 -23.14
C GLY A 47 -6.61 -21.94 -23.91
N THR A 48 -7.07 -22.82 -24.80
CA THR A 48 -6.22 -23.77 -25.57
C THR A 48 -5.10 -23.11 -26.38
N ASP A 49 -5.25 -21.84 -26.76
CA ASP A 49 -4.23 -21.00 -27.43
C ASP A 49 -3.79 -19.78 -26.58
N GLY A 50 -4.05 -19.82 -25.27
CA GLY A 50 -3.91 -18.71 -24.34
C GLY A 50 -2.46 -18.39 -23.95
N ALA A 51 -2.22 -17.12 -23.61
CA ALA A 51 -0.91 -16.63 -23.19
C ALA A 51 -0.59 -17.07 -21.74
N VAL A 52 0.11 -18.19 -21.59
CA VAL A 52 0.72 -18.57 -20.32
C VAL A 52 2.03 -17.80 -20.12
N SER A 53 2.08 -16.97 -19.08
CA SER A 53 3.34 -16.33 -18.69
C SER A 53 4.35 -17.38 -18.23
N VAL A 54 5.51 -17.42 -18.87
CA VAL A 54 6.65 -18.29 -18.52
C VAL A 54 7.04 -18.13 -17.03
N TRP A 55 6.82 -16.94 -16.47
CA TRP A 55 7.02 -16.63 -15.06
C TRP A 55 6.02 -17.31 -14.12
N THR A 56 4.79 -17.56 -14.56
CA THR A 56 3.75 -18.21 -13.75
C THR A 56 3.86 -19.73 -13.84
N ALA A 57 4.42 -20.28 -14.92
CA ALA A 57 4.64 -21.71 -15.17
C ALA A 57 5.81 -22.36 -14.42
N ASN A 58 6.45 -21.64 -13.50
CA ASN A 58 7.65 -22.13 -12.83
C ASN A 58 7.32 -23.13 -11.70
N LYS A 59 8.14 -24.19 -11.55
CA LYS A 59 7.97 -25.28 -10.57
C LYS A 59 7.97 -24.81 -9.10
N PHE A 60 8.46 -23.60 -8.85
CA PHE A 60 8.56 -23.00 -7.52
C PHE A 60 7.38 -22.09 -7.14
N CYS A 61 6.44 -21.82 -8.06
CA CYS A 61 5.22 -21.08 -7.75
C CYS A 61 4.04 -22.04 -7.58
N ASN A 62 3.32 -21.92 -6.46
CA ASN A 62 2.10 -22.70 -6.26
C ASN A 62 0.96 -22.12 -7.13
N GLN A 63 0.68 -22.76 -8.25
CA GLN A 63 -0.38 -22.37 -9.17
C GLN A 63 -1.79 -22.73 -8.68
N TRP A 64 -1.91 -23.55 -7.64
CA TRP A 64 -3.19 -24.12 -7.23
C TRP A 64 -3.86 -23.34 -6.10
N ALA A 65 -3.21 -22.30 -5.60
CA ALA A 65 -3.64 -21.56 -4.42
C ALA A 65 -4.01 -20.10 -4.75
N ALA A 66 -5.25 -19.74 -4.44
CA ALA A 66 -5.79 -18.42 -4.70
C ALA A 66 -6.01 -17.57 -3.42
N MET A 67 -6.14 -18.18 -2.24
CA MET A 67 -6.27 -17.42 -0.99
C MET A 67 -4.97 -17.33 -0.19
N PRO A 68 -4.66 -16.17 0.42
CA PRO A 68 -5.28 -14.85 0.25
C PRO A 68 -4.62 -14.00 -0.85
N SER A 69 -5.35 -13.05 -1.45
CA SER A 69 -4.79 -12.17 -2.48
C SER A 69 -3.90 -11.06 -1.89
N LEU A 70 -2.62 -11.36 -1.79
CA LEU A 70 -1.60 -10.45 -1.27
C LEU A 70 -1.38 -9.23 -2.19
N HIS A 71 -1.51 -9.42 -3.51
CA HIS A 71 -1.38 -8.36 -4.52
C HIS A 71 -2.42 -7.25 -4.30
N PHE A 72 -3.68 -7.63 -4.06
CA PHE A 72 -4.73 -6.67 -3.74
C PHE A 72 -4.53 -6.03 -2.36
N GLY A 73 -4.21 -6.84 -1.34
CA GLY A 73 -3.98 -6.34 0.01
C GLY A 73 -2.88 -5.27 0.08
N TYR A 74 -1.77 -5.48 -0.65
CA TYR A 74 -0.67 -4.52 -0.72
C TYR A 74 -1.01 -3.27 -1.51
N SER A 75 -1.67 -3.42 -2.65
CA SER A 75 -2.10 -2.26 -3.44
C SER A 75 -3.11 -1.39 -2.69
N LEU A 76 -3.97 -1.99 -1.87
CA LEU A 76 -4.89 -1.28 -0.99
C LEU A 76 -4.15 -0.51 0.12
N LEU A 77 -3.14 -1.10 0.76
CA LEU A 77 -2.32 -0.40 1.75
C LEU A 77 -1.56 0.79 1.13
N VAL A 78 -0.99 0.61 -0.06
CA VAL A 78 -0.31 1.70 -0.79
C VAL A 78 -1.32 2.79 -1.15
N GLY A 79 -2.49 2.42 -1.68
CA GLY A 79 -3.57 3.36 -2.00
C GLY A 79 -4.01 4.19 -0.81
N ILE A 80 -4.29 3.55 0.34
CA ILE A 80 -4.64 4.23 1.60
C ILE A 80 -3.50 5.14 2.07
N THR A 81 -2.25 4.70 1.95
CA THR A 81 -1.08 5.52 2.33
C THR A 81 -1.03 6.80 1.50
N ILE A 82 -1.21 6.69 0.18
CA ILE A 82 -1.25 7.84 -0.73
C ILE A 82 -2.42 8.78 -0.39
N MET A 83 -3.60 8.24 -0.07
CA MET A 83 -4.76 9.04 0.32
C MET A 83 -4.58 9.77 1.66
N THR A 84 -3.88 9.15 2.61
CA THR A 84 -3.70 9.67 3.98
C THR A 84 -2.49 10.58 4.12
N THR A 85 -1.59 10.62 3.13
CA THR A 85 -0.39 11.45 3.16
C THR A 85 -0.76 12.94 3.33
N PRO A 86 -0.28 13.61 4.39
CA PRO A 86 -0.59 15.02 4.61
C PRO A 86 0.11 15.87 3.55
N LEU A 87 -0.67 16.58 2.73
CA LEU A 87 -0.14 17.57 1.79
C LEU A 87 0.32 18.83 2.54
N ALA A 88 1.47 19.37 2.13
CA ALA A 88 2.08 20.56 2.74
C ALA A 88 1.08 21.74 2.86
N PRO A 89 1.14 22.54 3.95
CA PRO A 89 0.17 23.62 4.23
C PRO A 89 0.01 24.63 3.10
N GLN A 90 1.06 24.84 2.31
CA GLN A 90 1.09 25.73 1.15
C GLN A 90 0.04 25.34 0.08
N HIS A 91 -0.36 24.07 0.03
CA HIS A 91 -1.34 23.52 -0.92
C HIS A 91 -2.73 23.30 -0.30
N ARG A 92 -2.97 23.70 0.96
CA ARG A 92 -4.24 23.51 1.68
C ARG A 92 -5.34 24.51 1.34
N ARG A 93 -5.12 25.45 0.41
CA ARG A 93 -6.09 26.51 0.08
C ARG A 93 -7.32 25.91 -0.61
N ALA A 94 -8.30 25.49 0.20
CA ALA A 94 -9.59 25.01 -0.26
C ALA A 94 -10.33 26.16 -0.95
N ARG A 95 -10.85 25.92 -2.14
CA ARG A 95 -11.62 26.90 -2.90
C ARG A 95 -13.07 26.79 -2.41
N SER A 96 -13.60 27.83 -1.80
CA SER A 96 -15.03 27.91 -1.50
C SER A 96 -15.76 28.33 -2.78
N VAL A 97 -16.75 27.53 -3.17
CA VAL A 97 -17.64 27.86 -4.29
C VAL A 97 -19.04 28.07 -3.73
N GLN A 98 -19.59 29.24 -4.00
CA GLN A 98 -20.99 29.54 -3.70
C GLN A 98 -21.85 28.89 -4.77
N ILE A 99 -22.87 28.13 -4.37
CA ILE A 99 -23.80 27.49 -5.32
C ILE A 99 -24.84 28.56 -5.74
N PRO A 100 -24.83 29.04 -7.00
CA PRO A 100 -25.68 30.16 -7.42
C PRO A 100 -27.17 29.80 -7.54
N PHE A 101 -27.52 28.52 -7.38
CA PHE A 101 -28.89 28.02 -7.54
C PHE A 101 -29.74 28.13 -6.26
N PHE A 102 -29.12 28.20 -5.08
CA PHE A 102 -29.81 28.28 -3.80
C PHE A 102 -29.74 29.72 -3.27
N ASN A 103 -30.83 30.46 -3.45
CA ASN A 103 -31.13 31.71 -2.73
C ASN A 103 -30.26 32.94 -3.11
N GLN A 104 -30.61 33.61 -4.21
CA GLN A 104 -30.00 34.89 -4.64
C GLN A 104 -30.39 36.07 -3.72
N SER A 105 -31.43 35.94 -2.90
CA SER A 105 -32.00 37.03 -2.11
C SER A 105 -31.25 37.30 -0.79
N HIS A 106 -30.58 36.30 -0.22
CA HIS A 106 -29.82 36.43 1.02
C HIS A 106 -28.44 35.74 0.91
N PRO A 107 -27.41 36.45 0.39
CA PRO A 107 -26.08 35.88 0.17
C PRO A 107 -25.36 35.39 1.45
N GLN A 108 -25.84 35.78 2.65
CA GLN A 108 -25.29 35.34 3.93
C GLN A 108 -25.76 33.94 4.38
N LEU A 109 -26.84 33.41 3.80
CA LEU A 109 -27.40 32.08 4.12
C LEU A 109 -27.07 31.02 3.05
N ALA A 110 -26.34 31.40 2.00
CA ALA A 110 -26.00 30.50 0.90
C ALA A 110 -25.03 29.39 1.37
N PRO A 111 -25.32 28.10 1.12
CA PRO A 111 -24.43 27.01 1.50
C PRO A 111 -23.10 27.12 0.75
N GLN A 112 -22.01 27.30 1.50
CA GLN A 112 -20.66 27.33 0.96
C GLN A 112 -20.08 25.92 0.90
N VAL A 113 -19.83 25.40 -0.29
CA VAL A 113 -19.14 24.11 -0.44
C VAL A 113 -17.63 24.37 -0.54
N LYS A 114 -16.87 23.77 0.37
CA LYS A 114 -15.40 23.79 0.36
C LYS A 114 -14.92 22.65 -0.53
N LEU A 115 -14.47 22.95 -1.75
CA LEU A 115 -13.88 21.93 -2.62
C LEU A 115 -12.45 21.63 -2.17
N PRO A 116 -12.04 20.35 -2.15
CA PRO A 116 -10.66 19.99 -1.88
C PRO A 116 -9.74 20.51 -3.01
N PRO A 117 -8.48 20.87 -2.71
CA PRO A 117 -7.55 21.32 -3.73
C PRO A 117 -7.28 20.20 -4.76
N THR A 118 -7.01 20.57 -6.02
CA THR A 118 -6.83 19.62 -7.14
C THR A 118 -5.77 18.56 -6.86
N ARG A 119 -4.69 18.92 -6.16
CA ARG A 119 -3.63 17.97 -5.75
C ARG A 119 -4.15 16.93 -4.75
N ARG A 120 -5.03 17.33 -3.82
CA ARG A 120 -5.67 16.38 -2.89
C ARG A 120 -6.64 15.47 -3.62
N LEU A 121 -7.41 16.02 -4.57
CA LEU A 121 -8.27 15.21 -5.43
C LEU A 121 -7.44 14.20 -6.25
N LEU A 122 -6.29 14.61 -6.78
CA LEU A 122 -5.39 13.72 -7.52
C LEU A 122 -4.85 12.59 -6.63
N CYS A 123 -4.37 12.89 -5.42
CA CYS A 123 -3.92 11.85 -4.48
C CYS A 123 -5.03 10.86 -4.13
N LEU A 124 -6.26 11.36 -3.91
CA LEU A 124 -7.43 10.50 -3.66
C LEU A 124 -7.76 9.63 -4.88
N LEU A 125 -7.74 10.22 -6.08
CA LEU A 125 -8.05 9.53 -7.32
C LEU A 125 -6.99 8.46 -7.64
N VAL A 126 -5.70 8.79 -7.53
CA VAL A 126 -4.60 7.83 -7.73
C VAL A 126 -4.63 6.73 -6.67
N GLY A 127 -4.83 7.09 -5.40
CA GLY A 127 -4.92 6.14 -4.31
C GLY A 127 -6.10 5.17 -4.45
N PHE A 128 -7.19 5.57 -5.12
CA PHE A 128 -8.34 4.72 -5.39
C PHE A 128 -8.14 3.88 -6.66
N LEU A 129 -7.67 4.52 -7.74
CA LEU A 129 -7.45 3.86 -9.02
C LEU A 129 -6.44 2.72 -8.91
N TYR A 130 -5.40 2.86 -8.08
CA TYR A 130 -4.36 1.83 -7.96
C TYR A 130 -4.87 0.46 -7.47
N PRO A 131 -5.52 0.33 -6.29
CA PRO A 131 -6.12 -0.95 -5.88
C PRO A 131 -7.27 -1.38 -6.80
N PHE A 132 -7.99 -0.44 -7.41
CA PHE A 132 -9.08 -0.76 -8.34
C PHE A 132 -8.58 -1.40 -9.64
N THR A 133 -7.49 -0.90 -10.23
CA THR A 133 -6.90 -1.50 -11.43
C THR A 133 -6.32 -2.87 -11.13
N ILE A 134 -5.71 -3.07 -9.96
CA ILE A 134 -5.23 -4.39 -9.53
C ILE A 134 -6.39 -5.37 -9.33
N LEU A 135 -7.50 -4.92 -8.73
CA LEU A 135 -8.71 -5.74 -8.58
C LEU A 135 -9.26 -6.19 -9.96
N ILE A 136 -9.37 -5.25 -10.90
CA ILE A 136 -9.79 -5.57 -12.27
C ILE A 136 -8.82 -6.58 -12.90
N ALA A 137 -7.50 -6.37 -12.75
CA ALA A 137 -6.51 -7.25 -13.34
C ALA A 137 -6.60 -8.68 -12.80
N ILE A 138 -6.70 -8.88 -11.48
CA ILE A 138 -6.74 -10.23 -10.88
C ILE A 138 -8.04 -10.98 -11.20
N VAL A 139 -9.16 -10.26 -11.32
CA VAL A 139 -10.46 -10.84 -11.68
C VAL A 139 -10.51 -11.14 -13.18
N SER A 140 -10.06 -10.19 -14.01
CA SER A 140 -10.02 -10.35 -15.47
C SER A 140 -9.07 -11.45 -15.94
N THR A 141 -8.04 -11.75 -15.16
CA THR A 141 -7.11 -12.86 -15.42
C THR A 141 -7.56 -14.17 -14.78
N ALA A 142 -8.78 -14.24 -14.22
CA ALA A 142 -9.33 -15.44 -13.58
C ALA A 142 -8.40 -16.07 -12.52
N ASN A 143 -7.54 -15.27 -11.90
CA ASN A 143 -6.51 -15.72 -10.97
C ASN A 143 -7.03 -15.79 -9.53
N HIS A 144 -7.99 -14.94 -9.19
CA HIS A 144 -8.55 -14.82 -7.84
C HIS A 144 -10.04 -14.54 -7.89
N PHE A 145 -10.79 -15.06 -6.91
CA PHE A 145 -12.15 -14.62 -6.67
C PHE A 145 -12.16 -13.26 -5.94
N ILE A 146 -13.27 -12.53 -6.04
CA ILE A 146 -13.46 -11.28 -5.29
C ILE A 146 -13.35 -11.52 -3.78
N LEU A 147 -13.77 -12.70 -3.30
CA LEU A 147 -13.65 -13.09 -1.89
C LEU A 147 -12.19 -13.17 -1.43
N ASP A 148 -11.27 -13.59 -2.31
CA ASP A 148 -9.83 -13.66 -2.01
C ASP A 148 -9.24 -12.25 -1.80
N ALA A 149 -9.77 -11.25 -2.53
CA ALA A 149 -9.42 -9.85 -2.37
C ALA A 149 -9.93 -9.29 -1.03
N VAL A 150 -11.15 -9.64 -0.63
CA VAL A 150 -11.72 -9.26 0.68
C VAL A 150 -10.88 -9.84 1.82
N ALA A 151 -10.54 -11.12 1.75
CA ALA A 151 -9.68 -11.76 2.74
C ALA A 151 -8.27 -11.15 2.79
N GLY A 152 -7.69 -10.83 1.62
CA GLY A 152 -6.42 -10.12 1.54
C GLY A 152 -6.47 -8.75 2.23
N ALA A 153 -7.53 -7.98 2.01
CA ALA A 153 -7.74 -6.70 2.68
C ALA A 153 -7.89 -6.85 4.21
N MET A 154 -8.64 -7.86 4.67
CA MET A 154 -8.80 -8.15 6.10
C MET A 154 -7.46 -8.52 6.75
N ILE A 155 -6.67 -9.39 6.12
CA ILE A 155 -5.35 -9.79 6.63
C ILE A 155 -4.42 -8.58 6.69
N CYS A 156 -4.42 -7.72 5.67
CA CYS A 156 -3.62 -6.50 5.69
C CYS A 156 -4.06 -5.53 6.81
N ALA A 157 -5.36 -5.39 7.04
CA ALA A 157 -5.88 -4.56 8.13
C ALA A 157 -5.49 -5.09 9.52
N ILE A 158 -5.58 -6.42 9.73
CA ILE A 158 -5.15 -7.06 10.97
C ILE A 158 -3.62 -6.94 11.12
N GLY A 159 -2.87 -7.22 10.06
CA GLY A 159 -1.41 -7.09 10.04
C GLY A 159 -0.95 -5.68 10.38
N TRP A 160 -1.67 -4.64 9.92
CA TRP A 160 -1.39 -3.25 10.30
C TRP A 160 -1.58 -3.01 11.80
N ARG A 161 -2.64 -3.57 12.40
CA ARG A 161 -2.91 -3.46 13.85
C ARG A 161 -1.89 -4.23 14.69
N VAL A 162 -1.51 -5.42 14.23
CA VAL A 162 -0.63 -6.37 14.95
C VAL A 162 0.84 -6.07 14.69
N ASN A 163 1.18 -5.16 13.77
CA ASN A 163 2.57 -4.82 13.44
C ASN A 163 3.42 -4.44 14.67
N GLY A 164 2.81 -3.87 15.71
CA GLY A 164 3.48 -3.57 16.98
C GLY A 164 4.06 -4.80 17.69
N VAL A 165 3.54 -6.00 17.44
CA VAL A 165 4.09 -7.25 17.99
C VAL A 165 5.52 -7.50 17.50
N LEU A 166 5.91 -7.00 16.33
CA LEU A 166 7.28 -7.10 15.86
C LEU A 166 8.28 -6.39 16.77
N LEU A 167 7.85 -5.41 17.56
CA LEU A 167 8.72 -4.74 18.53
C LEU A 167 9.16 -5.70 19.65
N ASN A 168 8.40 -6.76 19.93
CA ASN A 168 8.82 -7.80 20.87
C ASN A 168 9.99 -8.63 20.33
N LEU A 169 10.32 -8.53 19.03
CA LEU A 169 11.49 -9.17 18.44
C LEU A 169 12.75 -8.29 18.49
N LEU A 170 12.69 -7.06 18.99
CA LEU A 170 13.87 -6.21 19.19
C LEU A 170 14.99 -6.90 20.01
N PRO A 171 14.70 -7.66 21.09
CA PRO A 171 15.75 -8.39 21.81
C PRO A 171 16.45 -9.44 20.94
N PHE A 172 15.73 -10.08 20.02
CA PHE A 172 16.30 -11.05 19.09
C PHE A 172 17.13 -10.37 18.00
N GLU A 173 16.68 -9.21 17.51
CA GLU A 173 17.44 -8.38 16.56
C GLU A 173 18.78 -7.96 17.15
N ASP A 174 18.77 -7.45 18.39
CA ASP A 174 19.99 -6.97 19.05
C ASP A 174 20.96 -8.13 19.36
N TRP A 175 20.44 -9.31 19.72
CA TRP A 175 21.25 -10.52 19.86
C TRP A 175 21.87 -10.97 18.52
N PHE A 176 21.10 -10.94 17.44
CA PHE A 176 21.58 -11.32 16.10
C PHE A 176 22.65 -10.35 15.56
N LEU A 177 22.43 -9.04 15.72
CA LEU A 177 23.41 -8.01 15.36
C LEU A 177 24.70 -8.15 16.17
N TRP A 178 24.58 -8.50 17.45
CA TRP A 178 25.72 -8.83 18.30
C TRP A 178 26.49 -10.07 17.78
N CYS A 179 25.78 -11.15 17.42
CA CYS A 179 26.41 -12.35 16.85
C CYS A 179 27.17 -12.07 15.54
N LEU A 180 26.63 -11.20 14.69
CA LEU A 180 27.26 -10.81 13.42
C LEU A 180 28.31 -9.70 13.55
N ARG A 181 28.50 -9.14 14.76
CA ARG A 181 29.34 -7.94 15.01
C ARG A 181 28.99 -6.76 14.08
N ILE A 182 27.72 -6.61 13.73
CA ILE A 182 27.23 -5.50 12.93
C ILE A 182 26.73 -4.42 13.89
N HIS A 183 27.20 -3.18 13.70
CA HIS A 183 26.73 -2.05 14.48
C HIS A 183 25.36 -1.59 13.97
N LYS A 184 24.42 -1.31 14.89
CA LYS A 184 23.11 -0.76 14.56
C LYS A 184 23.28 0.69 14.13
N PRO A 185 22.88 1.10 12.92
CA PRO A 185 22.99 2.50 12.52
C PRO A 185 22.07 3.35 13.39
N THR A 186 22.65 4.25 14.18
CA THR A 186 21.90 5.25 14.93
C THR A 186 21.46 6.33 13.97
N PHE A 187 20.16 6.63 13.93
CA PHE A 187 19.66 7.79 13.20
C PHE A 187 20.08 9.04 13.97
N GLU A 188 21.22 9.62 13.60
CA GLU A 188 21.50 11.01 13.94
C GLU A 188 20.49 11.86 13.18
N ALA A 189 19.45 12.32 13.87
CA ALA A 189 18.62 13.38 13.35
C ALA A 189 19.53 14.59 13.15
N PHE A 190 19.70 15.02 11.90
CA PHE A 190 20.33 16.30 11.58
C PHE A 190 19.46 17.43 12.14
N GLU A 191 19.58 17.68 13.43
CA GLU A 191 18.99 18.81 14.12
C GLU A 191 20.14 19.62 14.72
N THR A 192 20.20 20.91 14.36
CA THR A 192 21.09 21.96 14.89
C THR A 192 22.53 22.06 14.34
N ALA A 193 22.70 22.38 13.05
CA ALA A 193 23.91 23.07 12.58
C ALA A 193 23.62 24.35 11.75
N GLU A 194 22.36 24.67 11.44
CA GLU A 194 21.99 25.90 10.72
C GLU A 194 21.39 27.01 11.60
N LEU A 195 21.29 26.82 12.92
CA LEU A 195 20.72 27.82 13.83
C LEU A 195 21.73 28.62 14.67
N ASP A 196 23.04 28.35 14.54
CA ASP A 196 24.07 29.05 15.34
C ASP A 196 24.89 30.08 14.53
N THR A 197 24.57 30.30 13.26
CA THR A 197 25.21 31.35 12.43
C THR A 197 24.47 32.69 12.42
N SER A 198 23.41 32.85 13.21
CA SER A 198 22.60 34.07 13.23
C SER A 198 22.89 35.06 14.35
N ASP A 199 23.79 34.75 15.30
CA ASP A 199 24.09 35.64 16.44
C ASP A 199 25.51 36.26 16.44
N ALA A 200 26.30 36.08 15.37
CA ALA A 200 27.59 36.76 15.20
C ALA A 200 27.48 38.00 14.30
N GLY A 201 26.60 38.92 14.68
CA GLY A 201 26.54 40.26 14.12
C GLY A 201 27.49 41.23 14.83
N VAL A 202 28.49 41.71 14.07
CA VAL A 202 29.06 43.07 14.17
C VAL A 202 30.05 43.37 15.32
N ASN A 203 31.35 43.43 14.99
CA ASN A 203 32.12 44.67 15.15
C ASN A 203 33.40 44.70 14.29
N PHE A 204 33.38 45.52 13.23
CA PHE A 204 34.56 46.00 12.52
C PHE A 204 35.09 47.23 13.26
N GLY A 205 36.35 47.23 13.73
CA GLY A 205 36.96 48.44 14.27
C GLY A 205 38.22 48.26 15.13
N THR A 206 39.37 48.19 14.49
CA THR A 206 40.61 48.93 14.83
C THR A 206 41.18 48.87 16.26
N ARG A 207 42.28 48.13 16.48
CA ARG A 207 43.55 48.67 17.04
C ARG A 207 44.71 47.68 16.98
N GLN A 208 45.83 48.13 16.42
CA GLN A 208 47.16 47.54 16.55
C GLN A 208 47.65 47.58 18.01
N SER A 209 48.36 46.55 18.46
CA SER A 209 49.66 46.58 19.20
C SER A 209 49.87 45.27 19.99
N VAL A 210 50.85 44.42 19.65
CA VAL A 210 52.21 44.32 20.25
C VAL A 210 52.33 43.22 21.34
N GLN A 211 53.23 42.24 21.03
CA GLN A 211 54.15 41.44 21.88
C GLN A 211 53.69 40.59 23.08
N GLU A 212 54.26 39.36 23.08
CA GLU A 212 54.87 38.58 24.20
C GLU A 212 53.97 38.21 25.39
N LEU A 213 53.88 36.95 25.87
CA LEU A 213 54.83 35.85 26.10
C LEU A 213 54.10 34.50 26.00
#